data_AF-A0A2W1MK57-F1
#
_entry.id   AF-A0A2W1MK57-F1
#
_cell.length_a   1.000
_cell.length_b   1.000
_cell.length_c   1.000
_cell.angle_alpha   90.00
_cell.angle_beta   90.00
_cell.angle_gamma   90.00
#
_symmetry.space_group_name_H-M   'P 1'
#
loop_
_entity.id
_entity.type
_entity.pdbx_description
1 polymer ?
#
loop_
_entity_poly.entity_id
_entity_poly.type
_entity_poly.pdbx_seq_one_letter_code
_entity_poly.pdbx_strand_id
1 'polypeptide(L)'
;MHDASTPITFQRHCHQLRAVMIDNRPWFVALDFALMIAAARPYRLTKRLYPHQHRFAMLRFATGRCEELELINEAGLYRALYRFGHPEHCALSQWLSDEVIPALYDYHREVDASPRRILMTWANQRVGALRWQGELWIARRDLPHFMAAHDDPALSDGPSWKRFF
;
A
#
# COMPACT_ATOMS: atom_id res chain seq x y z
N MET A 1 -14.09 1.69 -11.07
CA MET A 1 -14.87 1.82 -9.81
C MET A 1 -13.86 1.83 -8.69
N HIS A 2 -13.73 2.92 -7.93
CA HIS A 2 -12.84 2.93 -6.76
C HIS A 2 -13.59 2.29 -5.60
N ASP A 3 -13.14 1.11 -5.18
CA ASP A 3 -13.73 0.42 -4.04
C ASP A 3 -13.59 1.28 -2.79
N ALA A 4 -14.71 1.49 -2.10
CA ALA A 4 -14.75 2.29 -0.89
C ALA A 4 -13.93 1.60 0.20
N SER A 5 -12.85 2.25 0.64
CA SER A 5 -11.91 1.67 1.58
C SER A 5 -12.31 2.00 3.02
N THR A 6 -12.15 1.06 3.95
CA THR A 6 -12.48 1.28 5.36
C THR A 6 -11.25 1.82 6.10
N PRO A 7 -11.30 3.04 6.66
CA PRO A 7 -10.15 3.62 7.33
C PRO A 7 -9.98 3.06 8.75
N ILE A 8 -8.72 2.92 9.17
CA ILE A 8 -8.32 2.70 10.56
C ILE A 8 -8.14 4.07 11.22
N THR A 9 -8.61 4.21 12.46
CA THR A 9 -8.54 5.48 13.19
C THR A 9 -7.50 5.38 14.30
N PHE A 10 -6.47 6.20 14.21
CA PHE A 10 -5.47 6.39 15.26
C PHE A 10 -5.85 7.61 16.10
N GLN A 11 -5.55 7.57 17.39
CA GLN A 11 -5.86 8.66 18.32
C GLN A 11 -4.58 9.15 18.97
N ARG A 12 -4.38 10.47 19.00
CA ARG A 12 -3.28 11.11 19.72
C ARG A 12 -3.82 12.34 20.44
N HIS A 13 -3.78 12.32 21.77
CA HIS A 13 -4.39 13.34 22.62
C HIS A 13 -5.89 13.54 22.28
N CYS A 14 -6.27 14.73 21.81
CA CYS A 14 -7.63 15.08 21.39
C CYS A 14 -7.83 15.04 19.87
N HIS A 15 -6.86 14.55 19.10
CA HIS A 15 -6.92 14.49 17.65
C HIS A 15 -6.99 13.06 17.13
N GLN A 16 -7.85 12.85 16.14
CA GLN A 16 -7.92 11.61 15.38
C GLN A 16 -7.11 11.73 14.08
N LEU A 17 -6.52 10.62 13.65
CA LEU A 17 -5.90 10.44 12.35
C LEU A 17 -6.49 9.19 11.69
N ARG A 18 -7.33 9.39 10.69
CA ARG A 18 -7.81 8.30 9.86
C ARG A 18 -6.80 7.96 8.77
N ALA A 19 -6.49 6.69 8.63
CA ALA A 19 -5.55 6.18 7.65
C ALA A 19 -6.08 4.94 6.93
N VAL A 20 -5.58 4.69 5.73
CA VAL A 20 -5.99 3.58 4.88
C VAL A 20 -4.82 3.13 4.03
N MET A 21 -4.77 1.85 3.72
CA MET A 21 -3.81 1.30 2.76
C MET A 21 -4.43 1.24 1.38
N ILE A 22 -3.80 1.90 0.42
CA ILE A 22 -4.21 1.87 -1.00
C ILE A 22 -2.96 1.64 -1.83
N ASP A 23 -2.98 0.63 -2.69
CA ASP A 23 -1.84 0.25 -3.54
C ASP A 23 -0.57 -0.07 -2.72
N ASN A 24 -0.74 -0.73 -1.56
CA ASN A 24 0.31 -1.03 -0.58
C ASN A 24 1.08 0.21 -0.07
N ARG A 25 0.43 1.39 -0.13
CA ARG A 25 0.97 2.64 0.42
C ARG A 25 0.06 3.19 1.51
N PRO A 26 0.63 3.78 2.56
CA PRO A 26 -0.13 4.44 3.60
C PRO A 26 -0.69 5.77 3.09
N TRP A 27 -1.99 5.97 3.26
CA TRP A 27 -2.70 7.20 2.96
C TRP A 27 -3.44 7.69 4.21
N PHE A 28 -3.36 8.98 4.48
CA PHE A 28 -3.91 9.62 5.66
C PHE A 28 -4.90 10.70 5.26
N VAL A 29 -5.99 10.87 6.02
CA VAL A 29 -6.94 11.96 5.75
C VAL A 29 -6.24 13.30 5.97
N ALA A 30 -6.21 14.12 4.91
CA ALA A 30 -5.46 15.37 4.89
C ALA A 30 -5.96 16.36 5.96
N LEU A 31 -7.28 16.42 6.15
CA LEU A 31 -7.92 17.31 7.12
C LEU A 31 -7.54 16.94 8.56
N ASP A 32 -7.61 15.66 8.90
CA ASP A 32 -7.23 15.12 10.22
C ASP A 32 -5.77 15.47 10.53
N PHE A 33 -4.88 15.24 9.57
CA PHE A 33 -3.47 15.56 9.71
C PHE A 33 -3.22 17.07 9.83
N ALA A 34 -3.92 17.89 9.05
CA ALA A 34 -3.81 19.34 9.13
C ALA A 34 -4.24 19.89 10.50
N LEU A 35 -5.23 19.29 11.14
CA LEU A 35 -5.66 19.64 12.49
C LEU A 35 -4.61 19.25 13.54
N MET A 36 -3.97 18.08 13.41
CA MET A 36 -2.91 17.65 14.34
C MET A 36 -1.67 18.55 14.32
N ILE A 37 -1.34 19.14 13.17
CA ILE A 37 -0.22 20.09 13.06
C ILE A 37 -0.65 21.55 13.31
N ALA A 38 -1.88 21.76 13.80
CA ALA A 38 -2.47 23.08 14.02
C ALA A 38 -2.35 24.02 12.79
N ALA A 39 -2.53 23.49 11.57
CA ALA A 39 -2.40 24.28 10.36
C ALA A 39 -3.45 25.41 10.32
N ALA A 40 -2.99 26.66 10.19
CA ALA A 40 -3.89 27.82 10.15
C ALA A 40 -4.98 27.77 9.05
N ARG A 41 -4.72 27.05 7.96
CA ARG A 41 -5.68 26.82 6.87
C ARG A 41 -5.67 25.35 6.45
N PRO A 42 -6.42 24.48 7.16
CA PRO A 42 -6.35 23.03 6.95
C PRO A 42 -6.64 22.60 5.50
N TYR A 43 -7.68 23.18 4.89
CA TYR A 43 -8.09 22.90 3.51
C TYR A 43 -7.09 23.34 2.43
N ARG A 44 -6.00 24.02 2.78
CA ARG A 44 -4.94 24.42 1.83
C ARG A 44 -3.68 23.57 1.97
N LEU A 45 -3.68 22.57 2.85
CA LEU A 45 -2.53 21.71 3.09
C LEU A 45 -2.08 21.02 1.79
N THR A 46 -3.00 20.36 1.11
CA THR A 46 -2.75 19.55 -0.09
C THR A 46 -2.34 20.38 -1.30
N LYS A 47 -2.83 21.62 -1.41
CA LYS A 47 -2.40 22.60 -2.43
C LYS A 47 -0.90 22.94 -2.35
N ARG A 48 -0.23 22.61 -1.24
CA ARG A 48 1.21 22.83 -1.02
C ARG A 48 2.06 21.57 -1.23
N LEU A 49 1.42 20.45 -1.57
CA LEU A 49 2.03 19.16 -1.84
C LEU A 49 2.15 18.94 -3.35
N TYR A 50 2.97 17.96 -3.74
CA TYR A 50 3.03 17.56 -5.15
C TYR A 50 1.78 16.76 -5.57
N PRO A 51 1.45 16.72 -6.87
CA PRO A 51 0.31 15.96 -7.38
C PRO A 51 0.30 14.48 -6.96
N HIS A 52 1.46 13.84 -6.83
CA HIS A 52 1.57 12.42 -6.43
C HIS A 52 1.50 12.20 -4.91
N GLN A 53 1.50 13.27 -4.12
CA GLN A 53 1.51 13.22 -2.65
C GLN A 53 0.12 13.30 -2.04
N HIS A 54 -0.90 13.56 -2.86
CA HIS A 54 -2.28 13.61 -2.43
C HIS A 54 -3.17 12.94 -3.47
N ARG A 55 -4.34 12.47 -3.05
CA ARG A 55 -5.37 11.92 -3.93
C ARG A 55 -6.73 12.05 -3.28
N PHE A 56 -7.78 12.00 -4.08
CA PHE A 56 -9.12 11.74 -3.56
C PHE A 56 -9.36 10.23 -3.50
N ALA A 57 -10.05 9.78 -2.45
CA ALA A 57 -10.50 8.40 -2.33
C ALA A 57 -11.83 8.34 -1.57
N MET A 58 -12.65 7.36 -1.93
CA MET A 58 -13.90 7.08 -1.24
C MET A 58 -13.62 6.27 0.03
N LEU A 59 -13.94 6.83 1.19
CA LEU A 59 -13.82 6.13 2.47
C LEU A 59 -15.20 5.70 2.97
N ARG A 60 -15.31 4.46 3.44
CA ARG A 60 -16.50 3.91 4.07
C ARG A 60 -16.31 3.88 5.58
N PHE A 61 -17.16 4.61 6.29
CA PHE A 61 -17.14 4.62 7.75
C PHE A 61 -17.95 3.48 8.36
N ALA A 62 -17.67 3.14 9.61
CA ALA A 62 -18.42 2.16 10.39
C ALA A 62 -19.93 2.49 10.50
N THR A 63 -20.29 3.76 10.35
CA THR A 63 -21.68 4.23 10.31
C THR A 63 -22.41 3.90 9.00
N GLY A 64 -21.72 3.28 8.03
CA GLY A 64 -22.25 2.96 6.70
C GLY A 64 -22.16 4.12 5.70
N ARG A 65 -21.77 5.32 6.15
CA ARG A 65 -21.57 6.49 5.28
C ARG A 65 -20.33 6.33 4.41
N CYS A 66 -20.44 6.69 3.15
CA CYS A 66 -19.32 6.82 2.23
C CYS A 66 -19.06 8.31 1.96
N GLU A 67 -17.82 8.74 2.11
CA GLU A 67 -17.43 10.12 1.80
C GLU A 67 -16.16 10.13 0.96
N GLU A 68 -16.13 10.97 -0.06
CA GLU A 68 -14.91 11.25 -0.80
C GLU A 68 -14.07 12.24 0.00
N LEU A 69 -12.87 11.80 0.39
CA LEU A 69 -11.95 12.60 1.19
C LEU A 69 -10.62 12.75 0.47
N GLU A 70 -9.99 13.89 0.72
CA GLU A 70 -8.64 14.16 0.28
C GLU A 70 -7.65 13.48 1.23
N LEU A 71 -6.80 12.63 0.67
CA LEU A 71 -5.78 11.88 1.37
C LEU A 71 -4.39 12.39 1.00
N ILE A 72 -3.44 12.24 1.93
CA ILE A 72 -2.02 12.49 1.74
C ILE A 72 -1.24 11.21 1.99
N ASN A 73 -0.20 10.96 1.21
CA ASN A 73 0.70 9.84 1.49
C ASN A 73 1.79 10.24 2.50
N GLU A 74 2.57 9.25 2.94
CA GLU A 74 3.69 9.43 3.87
C GLU A 74 4.67 10.54 3.44
N ALA A 75 5.05 10.60 2.15
CA ALA A 75 5.96 11.63 1.66
C ALA A 75 5.36 13.05 1.75
N GLY A 76 4.06 13.20 1.45
CA GLY A 76 3.33 14.45 1.62
C GLY A 76 3.20 14.86 3.09
N LEU A 77 2.97 13.88 3.95
CA LEU A 77 2.89 14.04 5.39
C LEU A 77 4.20 14.61 5.95
N TYR A 78 5.34 13.98 5.67
CA TYR A 78 6.62 14.47 6.21
C TYR A 78 6.99 15.83 5.63
N ARG A 79 6.74 16.05 4.33
CA ARG A 79 6.91 17.37 3.71
C ARG A 79 6.11 18.45 4.44
N ALA A 80 4.89 18.14 4.86
CA ALA A 80 4.09 19.07 5.66
C ALA A 80 4.73 19.31 7.04
N LEU A 81 5.13 18.28 7.79
CA LEU A 81 5.78 18.44 9.11
C LEU A 81 6.97 19.39 9.03
N TYR A 82 7.88 19.16 8.08
CA TYR A 82 9.06 20.00 7.87
C TYR A 82 8.70 21.43 7.48
N ARG A 83 7.66 21.61 6.67
CA ARG A 83 7.26 22.94 6.19
C ARG A 83 6.60 23.80 7.25
N PHE A 84 5.77 23.22 8.11
CA PHE A 84 5.08 23.98 9.17
C PHE A 84 5.96 24.21 10.40
N GLY A 85 7.00 23.39 10.60
CA GLY A 85 8.12 23.67 11.51
C GLY A 85 7.70 24.06 12.93
N HIS A 86 7.29 23.10 13.74
CA HIS A 86 7.00 23.29 15.17
C HIS A 86 7.77 22.24 15.99
N PRO A 87 8.32 22.56 17.18
CA PRO A 87 9.07 21.60 17.99
C PRO A 87 8.25 20.34 18.34
N GLU A 88 6.93 20.48 18.54
CA GLU A 88 6.04 19.34 18.79
C GLU A 88 5.88 18.41 17.58
N HIS A 89 6.23 18.86 16.37
CA HIS A 89 6.20 18.01 15.18
C HIS A 89 7.26 16.91 15.23
N CYS A 90 8.32 17.04 16.04
CA CYS A 90 9.28 15.97 16.25
C CYS A 90 8.61 14.77 16.94
N ALA A 91 7.86 15.02 18.01
CA ALA A 91 7.09 13.98 18.71
C ALA A 91 5.99 13.39 17.82
N LEU A 92 5.34 14.21 16.99
CA LEU A 92 4.36 13.72 16.01
C LEU A 92 5.01 12.85 14.92
N SER A 93 6.17 13.27 14.40
CA SER A 93 6.95 12.50 13.41
C SER A 93 7.37 11.15 13.97
N GLN A 94 7.82 11.12 15.22
CA GLN A 94 8.21 9.89 15.91
C GLN A 94 7.01 8.96 16.09
N TRP A 95 5.89 9.48 16.60
CA TRP A 95 4.65 8.70 16.74
C TRP A 95 4.18 8.10 15.41
N LEU A 96 4.27 8.86 14.31
CA LEU A 96 3.91 8.37 12.98
C LEU A 96 4.82 7.25 12.50
N SER A 97 6.14 7.40 12.70
CA SER A 97 7.16 6.45 12.26
C SER A 97 7.15 5.16 13.07
N ASP A 98 7.00 5.28 14.39
CA ASP A 98 7.20 4.18 15.33
C ASP A 98 5.91 3.42 15.63
N GLU A 99 4.75 4.09 15.56
CA GLU A 99 3.46 3.48 15.92
C GLU A 99 2.51 3.38 14.72
N VAL A 100 2.18 4.52 14.09
CA VAL A 100 1.08 4.57 13.11
C VAL A 100 1.39 3.81 11.83
N ILE A 101 2.53 4.10 11.20
CA ILE A 101 2.90 3.47 9.93
C ILE A 101 3.12 1.96 10.12
N PRO A 102 3.90 1.49 11.12
CA PRO A 102 4.05 0.06 11.38
C PRO A 102 2.71 -0.62 11.66
N ALA A 103 1.86 -0.03 12.52
CA ALA A 103 0.55 -0.60 12.80
C ALA A 103 -0.31 -0.69 11.53
N LEU A 104 -0.31 0.33 10.68
CA LEU A 104 -1.07 0.32 9.43
C LEU A 104 -0.59 -0.79 8.48
N TYR A 105 0.73 -1.00 8.40
CA TYR A 105 1.30 -2.12 7.66
C TYR A 105 0.95 -3.47 8.27
N ASP A 106 0.95 -3.60 9.60
CA ASP A 106 0.59 -4.85 10.28
C ASP A 106 -0.90 -5.18 10.13
N TYR A 107 -1.78 -4.17 10.15
CA TYR A 107 -3.22 -4.35 9.89
C TYR A 107 -3.51 -4.77 8.44
N HIS A 108 -2.72 -4.29 7.49
CA HIS A 108 -2.86 -4.64 6.08
C HIS A 108 -2.11 -5.92 5.70
N ARG A 109 -1.11 -6.31 6.50
CA ARG A 109 -0.45 -7.60 6.39
C ARG A 109 -1.51 -8.65 6.70
N GLU A 110 -2.03 -9.29 5.65
CA GLU A 110 -2.92 -10.44 5.79
C GLU A 110 -2.38 -11.36 6.89
N VAL A 111 -3.27 -11.91 7.73
CA VAL A 111 -2.94 -12.92 8.75
C VAL A 111 -2.17 -14.11 8.15
N ASP A 112 -2.22 -14.28 6.82
CA ASP A 112 -1.53 -15.30 6.02
C ASP A 112 -0.26 -14.85 5.28
N ALA A 113 0.17 -13.59 5.39
CA ALA A 113 1.37 -13.06 4.72
C ALA A 113 2.70 -13.55 5.32
N SER A 114 2.67 -14.55 6.20
CA SER A 114 3.86 -15.34 6.52
C SER A 114 4.39 -15.98 5.23
N PRO A 115 5.71 -16.00 5.00
CA PRO A 115 6.29 -16.63 3.82
C PRO A 115 5.86 -18.10 3.77
N ARG A 116 4.94 -18.42 2.85
CA ARG A 116 4.41 -19.78 2.69
C ARG A 116 5.09 -20.45 1.53
N ARG A 117 5.82 -21.53 1.82
CA ARG A 117 6.29 -22.42 0.78
C ARG A 117 5.10 -23.11 0.13
N ILE A 118 5.00 -22.98 -1.18
CA ILE A 118 4.06 -23.73 -2.00
C ILE A 118 4.85 -24.57 -2.98
N LEU A 119 4.33 -25.75 -3.29
CA LEU A 119 4.81 -26.57 -4.40
C LEU A 119 3.81 -26.40 -5.53
N MET A 120 4.24 -25.80 -6.63
CA MET A 120 3.41 -25.65 -7.83
C MET A 120 3.87 -26.61 -8.92
N THR A 121 2.94 -27.00 -9.79
CA THR A 121 3.27 -27.76 -10.99
C THR A 121 3.38 -26.80 -12.17
N TRP A 122 4.54 -26.75 -12.80
CA TRP A 122 4.82 -25.93 -13.99
C TRP A 122 5.49 -26.83 -15.03
N ALA A 123 4.97 -26.88 -16.25
CA ALA A 123 5.49 -27.72 -17.34
C ALA A 123 5.77 -29.18 -16.95
N ASN A 124 4.81 -29.81 -16.27
CA ASN A 124 4.92 -31.18 -15.76
C ASN A 124 6.06 -31.40 -14.74
N GLN A 125 6.68 -30.33 -14.23
CA GLN A 125 7.69 -30.34 -13.17
C GLN A 125 7.14 -29.72 -11.88
N ARG A 126 7.68 -30.14 -10.73
CA ARG A 126 7.33 -29.58 -9.42
C ARG A 126 8.33 -28.49 -9.04
N VAL A 127 7.88 -27.25 -8.96
CA VAL A 127 8.69 -26.09 -8.60
C VAL A 127 8.32 -25.61 -7.20
N GLY A 128 9.32 -25.50 -6.33
CA GLY A 128 9.16 -24.88 -5.03
C GLY A 128 9.11 -23.37 -5.19
N ALA A 129 8.02 -22.75 -4.77
CA ALA A 129 7.86 -21.30 -4.78
C ALA A 129 7.48 -20.80 -3.38
N LEU A 130 7.71 -19.52 -3.15
CA LEU A 130 7.34 -18.84 -1.93
C LEU A 130 6.24 -17.85 -2.24
N ARG A 131 5.07 -18.03 -1.63
CA ARG A 131 4.00 -17.04 -1.66
C ARG A 131 4.25 -16.06 -0.52
N TRP A 132 4.43 -14.79 -0.87
CA TRP A 132 4.68 -13.73 0.10
C TRP A 132 4.12 -12.40 -0.41
N GLN A 133 3.34 -11.71 0.44
CA GLN A 133 2.68 -10.43 0.13
C GLN A 133 1.85 -10.45 -1.18
N GLY A 134 1.17 -11.57 -1.48
CA GLY A 134 0.38 -11.71 -2.71
C GLY A 134 1.20 -12.00 -3.98
N GLU A 135 2.53 -12.00 -3.88
CA GLU A 135 3.43 -12.32 -4.98
C GLU A 135 4.00 -13.74 -4.87
N LEU A 136 4.41 -14.29 -6.02
CA LEU A 136 5.06 -15.59 -6.12
C LEU A 136 6.55 -15.42 -6.40
N TRP A 137 7.37 -15.89 -5.47
CA TRP A 137 8.82 -15.83 -5.55
C TRP A 137 9.38 -17.22 -5.85
N ILE A 138 10.16 -17.35 -6.93
CA ILE A 138 10.84 -18.59 -7.29
C ILE A 138 12.32 -18.47 -6.89
N ALA A 139 12.91 -19.53 -6.33
CA ALA A 139 14.33 -19.50 -6.00
C ALA A 139 15.16 -19.37 -7.29
N ARG A 140 16.17 -18.50 -7.31
CA ARG A 140 17.00 -18.26 -8.51
C ARG A 140 17.61 -19.54 -9.12
N ARG A 141 17.90 -20.55 -8.29
CA ARG A 141 18.41 -21.86 -8.73
C ARG A 141 17.39 -22.68 -9.55
N ASP A 142 16.09 -22.44 -9.34
CA ASP A 142 14.99 -23.13 -10.00
C ASP A 142 14.55 -22.38 -11.28
N LEU A 143 15.09 -21.17 -11.50
CA LEU A 143 14.79 -20.28 -12.63
C LEU A 143 15.20 -20.88 -14.00
N PRO A 144 16.35 -21.57 -14.17
CA PRO A 144 16.69 -22.24 -15.43
C PRO A 144 15.68 -23.32 -15.84
N HIS A 145 15.12 -24.05 -14.87
CA HIS A 145 14.07 -25.04 -15.13
C HIS A 145 12.76 -24.38 -15.56
N PHE A 146 12.44 -23.24 -14.95
CA PHE A 146 11.28 -22.42 -15.33
C PHE A 146 11.40 -21.83 -16.75
N MET A 147 12.60 -21.41 -17.15
CA MET A 147 12.85 -20.90 -18.51
C MET A 147 12.84 -22.00 -19.57
N ALA A 148 13.46 -23.15 -19.29
CA ALA A 148 13.48 -24.30 -20.22
C ALA A 148 12.06 -24.82 -20.54
N ALA A 149 11.12 -24.68 -19.62
CA ALA A 149 9.71 -24.97 -19.80
C ALA A 149 8.99 -24.01 -20.77
N HIS A 150 9.47 -22.78 -20.91
CA HIS A 150 8.90 -21.80 -21.85
C HIS A 150 9.40 -22.02 -23.28
N ASP A 151 10.57 -22.66 -23.42
CA ASP A 151 11.12 -23.15 -24.68
C ASP A 151 10.45 -24.46 -25.15
N ASP A 152 9.61 -25.08 -24.32
CA ASP A 152 8.79 -26.23 -24.73
C ASP A 152 7.70 -25.72 -25.71
N PRO A 153 7.72 -26.17 -26.98
CA PRO A 153 6.75 -25.74 -27.97
C PRO A 153 5.31 -26.04 -27.56
N ALA A 154 5.05 -26.96 -26.62
CA ALA A 154 3.71 -27.26 -26.11
C ALA A 154 3.12 -26.15 -25.20
N LEU A 155 3.97 -25.33 -24.56
CA LEU A 155 3.60 -24.31 -23.57
C LEU A 155 3.88 -22.87 -24.04
N SER A 156 4.33 -22.71 -25.29
CA SER A 156 4.52 -21.40 -25.92
C SER A 156 3.17 -20.71 -26.18
N ASP A 157 3.02 -19.47 -25.70
CA ASP A 157 1.88 -18.57 -25.99
C ASP A 157 1.82 -18.08 -27.45
N GLY A 158 2.64 -18.68 -28.33
CA GLY A 158 2.60 -18.41 -29.77
C GLY A 158 1.32 -18.95 -30.41
N PRO A 159 0.71 -18.22 -31.36
CA PRO A 159 -0.50 -18.68 -32.00
C PRO A 159 -0.26 -20.00 -32.77
N SER A 160 -1.16 -20.96 -32.57
CA SER A 160 -1.02 -22.38 -32.91
C SER A 160 -0.76 -22.70 -34.39
N TRP A 161 -0.97 -21.74 -35.30
CA TRP A 161 -0.80 -21.91 -36.74
C TRP A 161 0.64 -21.91 -37.24
N LYS A 162 1.64 -21.56 -36.40
CA LYS A 162 3.06 -21.70 -36.74
C LYS A 162 3.62 -23.12 -36.60
N ARG A 163 2.82 -24.09 -36.15
CA ARG A 163 3.24 -25.49 -35.94
C ARG A 163 3.07 -26.40 -37.17
N PHE A 164 2.68 -25.85 -38.33
CA PHE A 164 2.35 -26.60 -39.56
C PHE A 164 3.23 -26.29 -40.79
N PHE A 165 4.38 -25.64 -40.61
CA PHE A 165 5.37 -25.44 -41.66
C PHE A 165 6.76 -25.86 -41.19
#